data_AF-A0A1R1XG10-F1
#
_entry.id   AF-A0A1R1XG10-F1
#
_cell.length_a   1.000
_cell.length_b   1.000
_cell.length_c   1.000
_cell.angle_alpha   90.00
_cell.angle_beta   90.00
_cell.angle_gamma   90.00
#
_symmetry.space_group_name_H-M   'P 1'
#
loop_
_entity.id
_entity.type
_entity.pdbx_description
1 polymer ?
#
loop_
_entity_poly.entity_id
_entity_poly.type
_entity_poly.pdbx_seq_one_letter_code
_entity_poly.pdbx_strand_id
1 'polypeptide(L)'
;MASRKGKLCLVESTEIERYLSRKFGFLPSDNQTAAILESYALKISDSYEAFTYHATKARTAESNAAMEDQLRFLFEKHENILAANPSGHCYGNTISYPDVVLYTLYNQAKLSNNTSLFNQSECRQIMKLVASLDSNEKIAAGIATVA
;
A
#
# COMPACT_ATOMS: atom_id res chain seq x y z
N MET A 1 -33.28 -1.98 16.33
CA MET A 1 -32.55 -3.14 15.77
C MET A 1 -31.56 -3.62 16.82
N ALA A 2 -31.76 -4.81 17.37
CA ALA A 2 -30.87 -5.38 18.37
C ALA A 2 -29.58 -5.88 17.71
N SER A 3 -28.44 -5.40 18.19
CA SER A 3 -27.11 -5.88 17.80
C SER A 3 -26.97 -7.35 18.21
N ARG A 4 -26.72 -8.24 17.24
CA ARG A 4 -26.19 -9.58 17.54
C ARG A 4 -24.80 -9.39 18.15
N LYS A 5 -24.67 -9.58 19.46
CA LYS A 5 -23.38 -9.84 20.12
C LYS A 5 -22.88 -11.23 19.72
N GLY A 6 -22.50 -11.39 18.46
CA GLY A 6 -21.62 -12.47 18.01
C GLY A 6 -20.16 -12.02 18.14
N LYS A 7 -19.23 -12.97 18.30
CA LYS A 7 -17.80 -12.70 18.14
C LYS A 7 -17.60 -12.13 16.73
N LEU A 8 -16.97 -10.96 16.60
CA LEU A 8 -16.63 -10.38 15.29
C LEU A 8 -15.73 -11.39 14.55
N CYS A 9 -16.19 -11.83 13.38
CA CYS A 9 -15.46 -12.69 12.47
C CYS A 9 -15.42 -11.99 11.13
N LEU A 10 -14.23 -11.57 10.70
CA LEU A 10 -14.01 -10.95 9.40
C LEU A 10 -13.26 -11.96 8.54
N VAL A 11 -13.67 -12.04 7.28
CA VAL A 11 -13.00 -12.76 6.20
C VAL A 11 -12.62 -11.73 5.13
N GLU A 12 -11.72 -12.10 4.21
CA GLU A 12 -11.02 -11.18 3.29
C GLU A 12 -9.99 -10.28 3.99
N SER A 13 -8.72 -10.38 3.57
CA SER A 13 -7.62 -9.58 4.15
C SER A 13 -7.89 -8.08 4.02
N THR A 14 -8.40 -7.63 2.88
CA THR A 14 -8.72 -6.22 2.63
C THR A 14 -9.78 -5.68 3.58
N GLU A 15 -10.80 -6.47 3.94
CA GLU A 15 -11.83 -6.03 4.89
C GLU A 15 -11.30 -6.01 6.33
N ILE A 16 -10.42 -6.96 6.69
CA ILE A 16 -9.70 -6.95 7.97
C ILE A 16 -8.81 -5.71 8.06
N GLU A 17 -8.04 -5.40 7.01
CA GLU A 17 -7.19 -4.22 6.93
C GLU A 17 -8.00 -2.94 7.10
N ARG A 18 -9.08 -2.75 6.32
CA ARG A 18 -9.95 -1.57 6.44
C ARG A 18 -10.51 -1.41 7.84
N TYR A 19 -10.97 -2.50 8.46
CA TYR A 19 -11.45 -2.48 9.84
C TYR A 19 -10.36 -2.01 10.82
N LEU A 20 -9.15 -2.56 10.71
CA LEU A 20 -8.01 -2.18 11.56
C LEU A 20 -7.58 -0.74 11.28
N SER A 21 -7.53 -0.32 10.02
CA SER A 21 -7.18 1.04 9.63
C SER A 21 -8.13 2.07 10.20
N ARG A 22 -9.44 1.79 10.22
CA ARG A 22 -10.42 2.66 10.89
C ARG A 22 -10.25 2.65 12.40
N LYS A 23 -10.08 1.47 12.99
CA LYS A 23 -9.95 1.29 14.44
C LYS A 23 -8.72 1.98 15.02
N PHE A 24 -7.62 2.02 14.27
CA PHE A 24 -6.34 2.57 14.72
C PHE A 24 -5.98 3.92 14.08
N GLY A 25 -6.90 4.53 13.32
CA GLY A 25 -6.74 5.90 12.81
C GLY A 25 -5.90 6.06 11.54
N PHE A 26 -5.63 4.97 10.80
CA PHE A 26 -5.01 5.01 9.47
C PHE A 26 -6.02 5.39 8.36
N LEU A 27 -7.32 5.27 8.65
CA LEU A 27 -8.39 5.87 7.84
C LEU A 27 -9.17 6.88 8.70
N PRO A 28 -9.41 8.10 8.20
CA PRO A 28 -10.18 9.10 8.92
C PRO A 28 -11.67 8.71 9.03
N SER A 29 -12.38 9.32 9.97
CA SER A 29 -13.83 9.13 10.15
C SER A 29 -14.67 9.87 9.12
N ASP A 30 -14.11 10.88 8.44
CA ASP A 30 -14.78 11.54 7.33
C ASP A 30 -14.93 10.59 6.15
N ASN A 31 -16.17 10.36 5.71
CA ASN A 31 -16.49 9.35 4.71
C ASN A 31 -15.91 9.68 3.33
N GLN A 32 -15.90 10.96 2.94
CA GLN A 32 -15.40 11.36 1.63
C GLN A 32 -13.89 11.15 1.55
N THR A 33 -13.17 11.61 2.57
CA THR A 33 -11.73 11.43 2.67
C THR A 33 -11.38 9.95 2.77
N ALA A 34 -12.09 9.17 3.61
CA ALA A 34 -11.84 7.74 3.72
C ALA A 34 -12.02 7.02 2.37
N ALA A 35 -13.07 7.33 1.61
CA ALA A 35 -13.30 6.75 0.29
C ALA A 35 -12.19 7.10 -0.71
N ILE A 36 -11.66 8.32 -0.66
CA ILE A 36 -10.51 8.72 -1.48
C ILE A 36 -9.28 7.88 -1.12
N LEU A 37 -8.95 7.74 0.17
CA LEU A 37 -7.79 6.95 0.61
C LEU A 37 -7.95 5.45 0.32
N GLU A 38 -9.16 4.93 0.43
CA GLU A 38 -9.49 3.57 0.02
C GLU A 38 -9.32 3.39 -1.50
N SER A 39 -9.68 4.39 -2.32
CA SER A 39 -9.44 4.33 -3.76
C SER A 39 -7.95 4.29 -4.10
N TYR A 40 -7.10 5.00 -3.34
CA TYR A 40 -5.64 4.96 -3.50
C TYR A 40 -5.12 3.56 -3.17
N ALA A 41 -5.52 3.02 -2.02
CA ALA A 41 -5.16 1.67 -1.58
C ALA A 41 -5.59 0.58 -2.57
N LEU A 42 -6.81 0.67 -3.10
CA LEU A 42 -7.29 -0.25 -4.15
C LEU A 42 -6.45 -0.14 -5.41
N LYS A 43 -6.09 1.07 -5.83
CA LYS A 43 -5.26 1.21 -7.03
C LYS A 43 -3.85 0.66 -6.84
N ILE A 44 -3.31 0.76 -5.62
CA ILE A 44 -2.04 0.09 -5.26
C ILE A 44 -2.19 -1.43 -5.29
N SER A 45 -3.34 -1.94 -4.83
CA SER A 45 -3.64 -3.37 -4.79
C SER A 45 -3.69 -3.96 -6.21
N ASP A 46 -4.24 -3.26 -7.20
CA ASP A 46 -4.19 -3.68 -8.61
C ASP A 46 -2.74 -3.95 -9.07
N SER A 47 -1.81 -3.06 -8.73
CA SER A 47 -0.40 -3.21 -9.09
C SER A 47 0.28 -4.34 -8.31
N TYR A 48 -0.12 -4.55 -7.05
CA TYR A 48 0.31 -5.70 -6.25
C TYR A 48 -0.15 -7.04 -6.84
N GLU A 49 -1.39 -7.11 -7.29
CA GLU A 49 -1.95 -8.29 -7.95
C GLU A 49 -1.23 -8.57 -9.27
N ALA A 50 -1.00 -7.54 -10.09
CA ALA A 50 -0.25 -7.68 -11.35
C ALA A 50 1.19 -8.17 -11.09
N PHE A 51 1.87 -7.59 -10.10
CA PHE A 51 3.20 -8.04 -9.67
C PHE A 51 3.20 -9.51 -9.24
N THR A 52 2.28 -9.87 -8.34
CA THR A 52 2.17 -11.23 -7.81
C THR A 52 1.81 -12.23 -8.90
N TYR A 53 0.90 -11.86 -9.80
CA TYR A 53 0.49 -12.69 -10.94
C TYR A 53 1.68 -12.98 -11.86
N HIS A 54 2.46 -11.96 -12.22
CA HIS A 54 3.67 -12.15 -13.01
C HIS A 54 4.68 -13.04 -12.28
N ALA A 55 5.02 -12.71 -11.02
CA ALA A 55 6.08 -13.36 -10.25
C ALA A 55 5.78 -14.84 -9.91
N THR A 56 4.51 -15.16 -9.66
CA THR A 56 4.12 -16.47 -9.10
C THR A 56 3.33 -17.36 -10.04
N LYS A 57 2.64 -16.80 -11.05
CA LYS A 57 1.75 -17.58 -11.92
C LYS A 57 2.23 -17.61 -13.37
N ALA A 58 2.34 -16.45 -14.03
CA ALA A 58 2.50 -16.39 -15.48
C ALA A 58 3.95 -16.45 -15.96
N ARG A 59 4.81 -15.53 -15.47
CA ARG A 59 6.23 -15.41 -15.86
C ARG A 59 6.47 -15.30 -17.38
N THR A 60 5.53 -14.67 -18.09
CA THR A 60 5.64 -14.40 -19.54
C THR A 60 6.02 -12.95 -19.81
N ALA A 61 6.49 -12.65 -21.03
CA ALA A 61 6.74 -11.29 -21.47
C ALA A 61 5.47 -10.42 -21.44
N GLU A 62 4.30 -10.97 -21.80
CA GLU A 62 3.04 -10.19 -21.72
C GLU A 62 2.67 -9.85 -20.28
N SER A 63 2.80 -10.81 -19.36
CA SER A 63 2.52 -10.55 -17.94
C SER A 63 3.52 -9.57 -17.30
N ASN A 64 4.77 -9.58 -17.76
CA ASN A 64 5.77 -8.59 -17.33
C ASN A 64 5.41 -7.19 -17.81
N ALA A 65 5.07 -7.03 -19.10
CA ALA A 65 4.66 -5.75 -19.65
C ALA A 65 3.41 -5.20 -18.96
N ALA A 66 2.40 -6.05 -18.71
CA ALA A 66 1.20 -5.66 -17.98
C ALA A 66 1.49 -5.22 -16.54
N MET A 67 2.39 -5.91 -15.84
CA MET A 67 2.87 -5.52 -14.51
C MET A 67 3.59 -4.17 -14.55
N GLU A 68 4.52 -3.98 -15.48
CA GLU A 68 5.27 -2.74 -15.65
C GLU A 68 4.34 -1.55 -15.92
N ASP A 69 3.31 -1.73 -16.73
CA ASP A 69 2.33 -0.67 -17.01
C ASP A 69 1.46 -0.34 -15.79
N GLN A 70 1.05 -1.32 -14.99
CA GLN A 70 0.35 -1.05 -13.72
C GLN A 70 1.25 -0.34 -12.72
N LEU A 71 2.54 -0.69 -12.64
CA LEU A 71 3.49 -0.02 -11.76
C LEU A 71 3.75 1.42 -12.24
N ARG A 72 3.94 1.65 -13.54
CA ARG A 72 4.10 2.98 -14.12
C ARG A 72 2.92 3.90 -13.81
N PHE A 73 1.70 3.40 -13.99
CA PHE A 73 0.50 4.16 -13.65
C PHE A 73 0.42 4.46 -12.15
N LEU A 74 0.73 3.47 -11.30
CA LEU A 74 0.79 3.66 -9.85
C LEU A 74 1.79 4.76 -9.48
N PHE A 75 3.00 4.72 -10.02
CA PHE A 75 4.05 5.68 -9.75
C PHE A 75 3.63 7.08 -10.17
N GLU A 76 3.11 7.25 -11.39
CA GLU A 76 2.63 8.55 -11.87
C GLU A 76 1.58 9.16 -10.93
N LYS A 77 0.62 8.37 -10.43
CA LYS A 77 -0.44 8.90 -9.56
C LYS A 77 0.04 9.11 -8.13
N HIS A 78 0.71 8.14 -7.52
CA HIS A 78 1.07 8.20 -6.10
C HIS A 78 2.27 9.12 -5.83
N GLU A 79 3.18 9.28 -6.78
CA GLU A 79 4.24 10.28 -6.68
C GLU A 79 3.64 11.70 -6.59
N ASN A 80 2.63 12.00 -7.41
CA ASN A 80 1.93 13.29 -7.37
C ASN A 80 1.12 13.48 -6.08
N ILE A 81 0.45 12.44 -5.60
CA ILE A 81 -0.29 12.47 -4.32
C ILE A 81 0.67 12.78 -3.16
N LEU A 82 1.80 12.08 -3.08
CA LEU A 82 2.81 12.30 -2.04
C LEU A 82 3.49 13.66 -2.18
N ALA A 83 3.77 14.12 -3.40
CA ALA A 83 4.36 15.43 -3.64
C ALA A 83 3.44 16.59 -3.22
N ALA A 84 2.12 16.41 -3.35
CA ALA A 84 1.13 17.42 -2.98
C ALA A 84 0.98 17.59 -1.45
N ASN A 85 1.44 16.63 -0.65
CA ASN A 85 1.36 16.69 0.80
C ASN A 85 2.75 16.96 1.43
N PRO A 86 2.97 18.11 2.08
CA PRO A 86 4.27 18.45 2.67
C PRO A 86 4.79 17.47 3.72
N SER A 87 3.92 16.68 4.35
CA SER A 87 4.33 15.66 5.31
C SER A 87 5.02 14.45 4.67
N GLY A 88 4.86 14.25 3.36
CA GLY A 88 5.36 13.07 2.66
C GLY A 88 4.52 11.80 2.88
N HIS A 89 3.29 11.94 3.37
CA HIS A 89 2.30 10.87 3.47
C HIS A 89 1.16 11.08 2.47
N CYS A 90 0.43 10.02 2.09
CA CYS A 90 -0.72 10.15 1.20
C CYS A 90 -1.82 11.07 1.78
N TYR A 91 -1.91 11.19 3.11
CA TYR A 91 -2.88 12.07 3.77
C TYR A 91 -2.44 12.51 5.16
N GLY A 92 -2.75 13.75 5.52
CA GLY A 92 -2.48 14.29 6.83
C GLY A 92 -0.99 14.33 7.17
N ASN A 93 -0.66 14.27 8.46
CA ASN A 93 0.71 14.38 8.97
C ASN A 93 1.26 13.03 9.52
N THR A 94 0.54 11.94 9.30
CA THR A 94 0.87 10.62 9.84
C THR A 94 0.59 9.55 8.79
N ILE A 95 1.15 8.35 9.01
CA ILE A 95 0.91 7.18 8.17
C ILE A 95 -0.60 6.94 8.04
N SER A 96 -1.06 6.80 6.80
CA SER A 96 -2.43 6.48 6.41
C SER A 96 -2.52 5.10 5.78
N TYR A 97 -3.72 4.58 5.55
CA TYR A 97 -3.94 3.26 4.95
C TYR A 97 -3.21 3.07 3.61
N PRO A 98 -3.32 3.97 2.61
CA PRO A 98 -2.59 3.81 1.35
C PRO A 98 -1.07 3.82 1.52
N ASP A 99 -0.51 4.51 2.52
CA ASP A 99 0.94 4.45 2.80
C ASP A 99 1.37 3.03 3.20
N VAL A 100 0.56 2.36 4.03
CA VAL A 100 0.81 0.97 4.47
C VAL A 100 0.72 0.00 3.30
N VAL A 101 -0.28 0.15 2.43
CA VAL A 101 -0.46 -0.73 1.26
C VAL A 101 0.68 -0.52 0.25
N LEU A 102 1.09 0.72 0.01
CA LEU A 102 2.21 1.04 -0.88
C LEU A 102 3.53 0.45 -0.36
N TYR A 103 3.77 0.56 0.94
CA TYR A 103 4.96 -0.03 1.56
C TYR A 103 4.94 -1.56 1.54
N THR A 104 3.76 -2.19 1.64
CA THR A 104 3.61 -3.63 1.47
C THR A 104 4.00 -4.08 0.07
N LEU A 105 3.58 -3.34 -0.97
CA LEU A 105 4.01 -3.58 -2.35
C LEU A 105 5.54 -3.45 -2.50
N TYR A 106 6.14 -2.40 -1.93
CA TYR A 106 7.60 -2.24 -1.96
C TYR A 106 8.32 -3.42 -1.28
N ASN A 107 7.85 -3.84 -0.10
CA ASN A 107 8.46 -4.97 0.62
C ASN A 107 8.33 -6.28 -0.18
N GLN A 108 7.23 -6.49 -0.89
CA GLN A 108 7.09 -7.63 -1.79
C GLN A 108 8.11 -7.59 -2.93
N ALA A 109 8.35 -6.42 -3.52
CA ALA A 109 9.41 -6.24 -4.51
C ALA A 109 10.81 -6.49 -3.90
N LYS A 110 11.06 -6.01 -2.67
CA LYS A 110 12.31 -6.23 -1.92
C LYS A 110 12.59 -7.70 -1.66
N LEU A 111 11.61 -8.44 -1.15
CA LEU A 111 11.71 -9.90 -0.92
C LEU A 111 11.96 -10.69 -2.20
N SER A 112 11.53 -10.15 -3.34
CA SER A 112 11.70 -10.76 -4.66
C SER A 112 12.95 -10.27 -5.41
N ASN A 113 13.83 -9.48 -4.77
CA ASN A 113 14.99 -8.82 -5.38
C ASN A 113 14.67 -7.93 -6.60
N ASN A 114 13.46 -7.35 -6.62
CA ASN A 114 12.93 -6.51 -7.70
C ASN A 114 12.80 -5.04 -7.29
N THR A 115 13.59 -4.55 -6.33
CA THR A 115 13.54 -3.14 -5.90
C THR A 115 13.92 -2.16 -7.01
N SER A 116 14.60 -2.61 -8.07
CA SER A 116 14.91 -1.81 -9.26
C SER A 116 13.65 -1.31 -9.98
N LEU A 117 12.51 -1.97 -9.81
CA LEU A 117 11.20 -1.50 -10.30
C LEU A 117 10.81 -0.16 -9.65
N PHE A 118 11.24 0.09 -8.42
CA PHE A 118 11.05 1.35 -7.69
C PHE A 118 12.25 2.27 -7.92
N ASN A 119 12.43 2.71 -9.17
CA ASN A 119 13.57 3.55 -9.48
C ASN A 119 13.41 4.94 -8.85
N GLN A 120 14.50 5.45 -8.27
CA GLN A 120 14.47 6.70 -7.50
C GLN A 120 14.28 7.95 -8.37
N SER A 121 14.57 7.87 -9.67
CA SER A 121 14.35 8.96 -10.63
C SER A 121 12.88 9.23 -10.91
N GLU A 122 12.03 8.19 -10.90
CA GLU A 122 10.59 8.28 -11.20
C GLU A 122 9.74 8.25 -9.93
N CYS A 123 10.24 7.67 -8.84
CA CYS A 123 9.50 7.41 -7.61
C CYS A 123 10.09 8.11 -6.38
N ARG A 124 10.57 9.34 -6.51
CA ARG A 124 11.35 10.02 -5.45
C ARG A 124 10.58 10.16 -4.15
N GLN A 125 9.33 10.61 -4.17
CA GLN A 125 8.49 10.79 -2.99
C GLN A 125 8.05 9.45 -2.42
N ILE A 126 7.71 8.48 -3.29
CA ILE A 126 7.45 7.10 -2.87
C ILE A 126 8.65 6.54 -2.11
N MET A 127 9.87 6.71 -2.62
CA MET A 127 11.08 6.22 -1.96
C MET A 127 11.39 6.96 -0.65
N LYS A 128 11.01 8.24 -0.51
CA LYS A 128 11.08 8.94 0.79
C LYS A 128 10.09 8.36 1.80
N LEU A 129 8.87 8.05 1.37
CA LEU A 129 7.89 7.38 2.23
C LEU A 129 8.41 6.01 2.68
N VAL A 130 8.96 5.22 1.74
CA VAL A 130 9.60 3.93 2.06
C VAL A 130 10.70 4.11 3.10
N ALA A 131 11.61 5.08 2.91
CA ALA A 131 12.69 5.33 3.86
C ALA A 131 12.18 5.74 5.26
N SER A 132 11.09 6.51 5.34
CA SER A 132 10.51 6.91 6.62
C SER A 132 9.85 5.72 7.34
N LEU A 133 9.23 4.80 6.60
CA LEU A 133 8.62 3.58 7.12
C LEU A 133 9.68 2.53 7.52
N ASP A 134 10.76 2.37 6.74
CA ASP A 134 11.91 1.53 7.08
C ASP A 134 12.59 1.99 8.37
N SER A 135 12.61 3.30 8.63
CA SER A 135 13.18 3.90 9.85
C SER A 135 12.26 3.82 11.07
N ASN A 136 11.04 3.30 10.92
CA ASN A 136 10.07 3.20 12.00
C ASN A 136 10.24 1.88 12.78
N GLU A 137 10.73 1.97 14.01
CA GLU A 137 11.02 0.81 14.85
C GLU A 137 9.82 -0.13 15.07
N LYS A 138 8.59 0.41 15.14
CA LYS A 138 7.38 -0.41 15.32
C LYS A 138 7.07 -1.22 14.07
N ILE A 139 7.30 -0.64 12.90
CA ILE A 139 7.12 -1.33 11.62
C ILE A 139 8.19 -2.41 11.45
N ALA A 140 9.45 -2.06 11.71
CA ALA A 140 10.55 -3.02 11.66
C ALA A 140 10.32 -4.22 12.60
N ALA A 141 9.89 -3.96 13.85
CA ALA A 141 9.54 -5.01 14.80
C ALA A 141 8.35 -5.87 14.33
N GLY A 142 7.33 -5.24 13.74
CA GLY A 142 6.18 -5.93 13.17
C GLY A 142 6.58 -6.90 12.05
N ILE A 143 7.40 -6.45 11.11
CA ILE A 143 7.92 -7.28 10.01
C ILE A 143 8.74 -8.45 10.55
N ALA A 144 9.64 -8.21 11.51
CA ALA A 144 10.47 -9.25 12.11
C ALA A 144 9.67 -10.33 12.88
N THR A 145 8.42 -10.04 13.27
CA THR A 145 7.56 -10.99 13.99
C THR A 145 6.86 -11.99 13.04
N VAL A 146 6.74 -11.65 11.75
CA VAL A 146 6.01 -12.44 10.75
C VAL A 146 6.91 -13.10 9.69
N ALA A 147 8.20 -12.75 9.66
CA ALA A 147 9.22 -13.34 8.80
C ALA A 147 9.79 -14.63 9.43
#